data_AF-A0A2H0QP63-F1
#
_entry.id   AF-A0A2H0QP63-F1
#
_cell.length_a   1.000
_cell.length_b   1.000
_cell.length_c   1.000
_cell.angle_alpha   90.00
_cell.angle_beta   90.00
_cell.angle_gamma   90.00
#
_symmetry.space_group_name_H-M   'P 1'
#
loop_
_entity.id
_entity.type
_entity.pdbx_description
1 polymer ?
#
loop_
_entity_poly.entity_id
_entity_poly.type
_entity_poly.pdbx_seq_one_letter_code
_entity_poly.pdbx_strand_id
1 'polypeptide(L)'
;MGMKLLFILILLMGQSLWAMTREQYRQELEDLTRDGKVNIKALEEKIEMFELDQQFNRAPSIVADSEDIILQLQNSLIEEFQPQLEQSLGTCDQAQCLTLSNEGARLRTAQKEVCFPYTHCGFYKCMEEKYRCSDVGVHYFTKLAYPTCSAYVANLQKNKFTQKGVEWIYNVMVCLQKGLVQECDLNNNCQQPSQKEVCDHITDYTLSFHPSCYINSGVGVCHLPLKDQINIWKTVGPYLTDRERVEAFKVVAYCLKNK
;
A
#
# COMPACT_ATOMS: atom_id res chain seq x y z
N MET A 1 8.73 49.37 -25.19
CA MET A 1 9.67 48.26 -24.87
C MET A 1 10.59 48.77 -23.78
N GLY A 2 10.79 48.16 -22.62
CA GLY A 2 10.26 46.94 -22.04
C GLY A 2 10.78 46.94 -20.60
N MET A 3 9.88 47.02 -19.61
CA MET A 3 10.21 46.94 -18.19
C MET A 3 9.01 46.37 -17.45
N LYS A 4 8.63 45.14 -17.80
CA LYS A 4 7.66 44.31 -17.07
C LYS A 4 8.03 42.81 -17.06
N LEU A 5 9.28 42.47 -17.35
CA LEU A 5 9.75 41.08 -17.41
C LEU A 5 10.82 40.75 -16.35
N LEU A 6 10.72 41.33 -15.15
CA LEU A 6 11.59 41.01 -14.02
C LEU A 6 10.84 40.61 -12.75
N PHE A 7 9.58 40.16 -12.88
CA PHE A 7 8.80 39.55 -11.79
C PHE A 7 8.25 38.15 -12.11
N ILE A 8 8.57 37.60 -13.29
CA ILE A 8 8.10 36.27 -13.73
C ILE A 8 9.19 35.19 -13.60
N LEU A 9 10.44 35.56 -13.35
CA LEU A 9 11.56 34.60 -13.28
C LEU A 9 11.91 34.08 -11.87
N ILE A 10 11.17 34.46 -10.83
CA ILE A 10 11.33 33.92 -9.46
C ILE A 10 10.20 32.96 -9.07
N LEU A 11 9.15 32.81 -9.89
CA LEU A 11 8.06 31.85 -9.66
C LEU A 11 8.17 30.55 -10.48
N LEU A 12 9.25 30.37 -11.25
CA LEU A 12 9.45 29.16 -12.09
C LEU A 12 10.53 28.20 -11.57
N MET A 13 11.07 28.40 -10.36
CA MET A 13 12.06 27.49 -9.76
C MET A 13 11.71 27.01 -8.35
N GLY A 14 10.42 26.96 -8.01
CA GLY A 14 9.99 26.43 -6.73
C GLY A 14 8.59 25.86 -6.80
N GLN A 15 8.50 24.56 -6.56
CA GLN A 15 7.32 23.76 -6.20
C GLN A 15 6.76 22.79 -7.26
N SER A 16 6.58 21.55 -6.80
CA SER A 16 5.84 20.41 -7.38
C SER A 16 6.54 19.51 -8.40
N LEU A 17 7.60 18.83 -7.95
CA LEU A 17 7.82 17.45 -8.39
C LEU A 17 6.66 16.58 -7.86
N TRP A 18 6.01 15.86 -8.78
CA TRP A 18 4.98 14.82 -8.57
C TRP A 18 3.54 15.27 -8.27
N ALA A 19 2.94 16.02 -9.20
CA ALA A 19 1.53 15.82 -9.52
C ALA A 19 1.46 15.38 -10.98
N MET A 20 1.25 14.09 -11.23
CA MET A 20 0.89 13.60 -12.56
C MET A 20 -0.36 14.35 -13.02
N THR A 21 -0.23 15.11 -14.09
CA THR A 21 -1.32 15.91 -14.65
C THR A 21 -2.37 14.98 -15.28
N ARG A 22 -3.61 15.46 -15.39
CA ARG A 22 -4.71 14.74 -16.08
C ARG A 22 -4.28 14.28 -17.49
N GLU A 23 -3.52 15.12 -18.19
CA GLU A 23 -2.95 14.82 -19.51
C GLU A 23 -1.95 13.66 -19.46
N GLN A 24 -1.03 13.65 -18.48
CA GLN A 24 -0.05 12.57 -18.33
C GLN A 24 -0.71 11.23 -18.00
N TYR A 25 -1.72 11.22 -17.12
CA TYR A 25 -2.49 10.01 -16.81
C TYR A 25 -3.29 9.51 -18.02
N ARG A 26 -3.91 10.43 -18.78
CA ARG A 26 -4.61 10.10 -20.04
C ARG A 26 -3.64 9.51 -21.06
N GLN A 27 -2.45 10.08 -21.20
CA GLN A 27 -1.46 9.64 -22.17
C GLN A 27 -0.87 8.27 -21.81
N GLU A 28 -0.63 7.99 -20.52
CA GLU A 28 -0.24 6.64 -20.06
C GLU A 28 -1.36 5.61 -20.30
N LEU A 29 -2.63 5.99 -20.14
CA LEU A 29 -3.77 5.12 -20.46
C LEU A 29 -3.89 4.88 -21.98
N GLU A 30 -3.69 5.89 -22.81
CA GLU A 30 -3.69 5.79 -24.28
C GLU A 30 -2.59 4.85 -24.77
N ASP A 31 -1.39 4.95 -24.21
CA ASP A 31 -0.26 4.09 -24.57
C ASP A 31 -0.53 2.61 -24.26
N LEU A 32 -1.26 2.30 -23.18
CA LEU A 32 -1.67 0.94 -22.81
C LEU A 32 -2.88 0.42 -23.61
N THR A 33 -3.66 1.33 -24.17
CA THR A 33 -4.85 1.02 -24.98
C THR A 33 -4.48 0.67 -26.41
N ARG A 34 -3.36 1.21 -26.90
CA ARG A 34 -2.74 0.80 -28.17
C ARG A 34 -2.35 -0.68 -28.20
N ASP A 35 -2.16 -1.30 -27.03
CA ASP A 35 -1.94 -2.75 -26.86
C ASP A 35 -3.25 -3.56 -26.74
N GLY A 36 -4.42 -2.92 -26.86
CA GLY A 36 -5.74 -3.59 -26.95
C GLY A 36 -6.33 -4.11 -25.64
N LYS A 37 -5.84 -3.68 -24.48
CA LYS A 37 -6.17 -4.29 -23.17
C LYS A 37 -7.28 -3.61 -22.36
N VAL A 38 -7.71 -2.39 -22.70
CA VAL A 38 -8.64 -1.58 -21.87
C VAL A 38 -9.55 -0.70 -22.74
N ASN A 39 -10.78 -0.41 -22.32
CA ASN A 39 -11.71 0.52 -22.99
C ASN A 39 -11.69 1.91 -22.31
N ILE A 40 -11.04 2.89 -22.95
CA ILE A 40 -10.81 4.26 -22.44
C ILE A 40 -12.09 5.07 -22.26
N LYS A 41 -13.07 4.93 -23.15
CA LYS A 41 -14.21 5.84 -23.21
C LYS A 41 -15.08 5.77 -21.94
N ALA A 42 -15.23 4.57 -21.38
CA ALA A 42 -15.95 4.34 -20.13
C ALA A 42 -15.18 4.82 -18.89
N LEU A 43 -13.87 5.05 -19.00
CA LEU A 43 -13.01 5.53 -17.91
C LEU A 43 -12.99 7.06 -17.88
N GLU A 44 -12.99 7.72 -19.04
CA GLU A 44 -13.01 9.18 -19.14
C GLU A 44 -14.34 9.79 -18.68
N GLU A 45 -15.48 9.21 -19.08
CA GLU A 45 -16.82 9.65 -18.61
C GLU A 45 -16.94 9.57 -17.08
N LYS A 46 -16.28 8.59 -16.47
CA LYS A 46 -16.23 8.42 -15.01
C LYS A 46 -15.40 9.49 -14.32
N ILE A 47 -14.27 9.89 -14.90
CA ILE A 47 -13.40 10.95 -14.37
C ILE A 47 -14.11 12.30 -14.39
N GLU A 48 -14.85 12.62 -15.46
CA GLU A 48 -15.62 13.88 -15.55
C GLU A 48 -16.77 13.97 -14.54
N MET A 49 -17.48 12.86 -14.29
CA MET A 49 -18.51 12.82 -13.25
C MET A 49 -17.95 13.04 -11.84
N PHE A 50 -16.71 12.65 -11.59
CA PHE A 50 -16.05 12.78 -10.29
C PHE A 50 -15.58 14.22 -9.98
N GLU A 51 -15.23 15.00 -11.00
CA GLU A 51 -14.81 16.41 -10.83
C GLU A 51 -15.98 17.30 -10.37
N LEU A 52 -17.21 16.96 -10.74
CA LEU A 52 -18.42 17.69 -10.32
C LEU A 52 -18.83 17.43 -8.85
N ASP A 53 -18.52 16.25 -8.32
CA ASP A 53 -18.91 15.83 -6.96
C ASP A 53 -18.00 16.45 -5.86
N GLN A 54 -16.84 17.01 -6.22
CA GLN A 54 -15.94 17.67 -5.25
C GLN A 54 -16.44 19.04 -4.75
N GLN A 55 -17.45 19.65 -5.37
CA GLN A 55 -17.98 20.95 -4.94
C GLN A 55 -18.95 20.86 -3.77
N PHE A 56 -19.48 19.68 -3.45
CA PHE A 56 -20.46 19.50 -2.39
C PHE A 56 -20.08 18.29 -1.56
N ASN A 57 -19.36 18.49 -0.45
CA ASN A 57 -19.55 17.75 0.81
C ASN A 57 -18.50 18.18 1.85
N ARG A 58 -18.95 18.88 2.91
CA ARG A 58 -18.26 18.86 4.20
C ARG A 58 -18.60 17.50 4.85
N ALA A 59 -17.67 16.56 4.75
CA ALA A 59 -17.84 15.24 5.36
C ALA A 59 -17.74 15.33 6.90
N PRO A 60 -18.49 14.50 7.65
CA PRO A 60 -18.28 14.30 9.09
C PRO A 60 -16.86 13.81 9.39
N SER A 61 -16.43 13.91 10.65
CA SER A 61 -15.10 13.49 11.09
C SER A 61 -14.88 11.97 10.95
N ILE A 62 -14.32 11.55 9.82
CA ILE A 62 -13.91 10.16 9.48
C ILE A 62 -12.91 9.57 10.50
N VAL A 63 -12.29 10.40 11.34
CA VAL A 63 -11.29 9.99 12.34
C VAL A 63 -11.87 9.01 13.36
N ALA A 64 -13.12 9.21 13.82
CA ALA A 64 -13.74 8.34 14.83
C ALA A 64 -14.02 6.93 14.29
N ASP A 65 -14.43 6.81 13.02
CA ASP A 65 -14.74 5.51 12.41
C ASP A 65 -13.49 4.66 12.11
N SER A 66 -12.31 5.28 12.09
CA SER A 66 -11.05 4.57 11.83
C SER A 66 -10.53 3.80 13.05
N GLU A 67 -10.86 4.25 14.28
CA GLU A 67 -10.41 3.60 15.52
C GLU A 67 -11.03 2.21 15.69
N ASP A 68 -12.34 2.08 15.41
CA ASP A 68 -13.04 0.80 15.49
C ASP A 68 -12.47 -0.22 14.50
N ILE A 69 -12.20 0.19 13.26
CA ILE A 69 -11.60 -0.67 12.23
C ILE A 69 -10.20 -1.15 12.69
N ILE A 70 -9.39 -0.23 13.23
CA ILE A 70 -8.05 -0.56 13.72
C ILE A 70 -8.13 -1.56 14.88
N LEU A 71 -9.01 -1.31 15.85
CA LEU A 71 -9.21 -2.18 17.00
C LEU A 71 -9.67 -3.57 16.59
N GLN A 72 -10.64 -3.67 15.68
CA GLN A 72 -11.13 -4.95 15.15
C GLN A 72 -10.02 -5.74 14.46
N LEU A 73 -9.24 -5.10 13.59
CA LEU A 73 -8.12 -5.76 12.91
C LEU A 73 -7.02 -6.19 13.89
N GLN A 74 -6.70 -5.35 14.87
CA GLN A 74 -5.71 -5.67 15.89
C GLN A 74 -6.15 -6.85 16.76
N ASN A 75 -7.44 -6.92 17.12
CA ASN A 75 -8.00 -8.03 17.87
C ASN A 75 -7.96 -9.32 17.05
N SER A 76 -8.40 -9.30 15.78
CA SER A 76 -8.30 -10.48 14.90
C SER A 76 -6.86 -10.97 14.75
N LEU A 77 -5.89 -10.06 14.66
CA LEU A 77 -4.47 -10.43 14.63
C LEU A 77 -4.03 -11.15 15.92
N ILE A 78 -4.43 -10.65 17.09
CA ILE A 78 -4.07 -11.24 18.39
C ILE A 78 -4.82 -12.55 18.64
N GLU A 79 -6.10 -12.62 18.30
CA GLU A 79 -6.97 -13.76 18.62
C GLU A 79 -6.84 -14.91 17.62
N GLU A 80 -6.49 -14.62 16.36
CA GLU A 80 -6.43 -15.63 15.29
C GLU A 80 -5.01 -15.84 14.77
N PHE A 81 -4.29 -14.76 14.46
CA PHE A 81 -3.00 -14.89 13.76
C PHE A 81 -1.84 -15.20 14.70
N GLN A 82 -1.79 -14.57 15.89
CA GLN A 82 -0.77 -14.89 16.89
C GLN A 82 -0.80 -16.38 17.31
N PRO A 83 -1.95 -17.00 17.62
CA PRO A 83 -2.00 -18.43 17.93
C PRO A 83 -1.48 -19.31 16.81
N GLN A 84 -1.71 -18.96 15.54
CA GLN A 84 -1.17 -19.71 14.39
C GLN A 84 0.36 -19.64 14.35
N LEU A 85 0.95 -18.48 14.64
CA LEU A 85 2.39 -18.30 14.76
C LEU A 85 2.96 -19.11 15.92
N GLU A 86 2.34 -19.03 17.10
CA GLU A 86 2.78 -19.79 18.28
C GLU A 86 2.63 -21.30 18.10
N GLN A 87 1.58 -21.76 17.42
CA GLN A 87 1.40 -23.17 17.08
C GLN A 87 2.52 -23.68 16.17
N SER A 88 2.93 -22.86 15.20
CA SER A 88 3.93 -23.26 14.19
C SER A 88 5.38 -23.06 14.66
N LEU A 89 5.62 -22.00 15.44
CA LEU A 89 6.94 -21.52 15.84
C LEU A 89 7.22 -21.67 17.34
N GLY A 90 6.31 -22.32 18.07
CA GLY A 90 6.35 -22.56 19.50
C GLY A 90 5.88 -21.37 20.34
N THR A 91 5.22 -21.64 21.46
CA THR A 91 4.74 -20.63 22.41
C THR A 91 5.90 -19.92 23.11
N CYS A 92 5.81 -18.61 23.30
CA CYS A 92 6.77 -17.89 24.12
C CYS A 92 6.51 -18.14 25.62
N ASP A 93 7.59 -18.30 26.39
CA ASP A 93 7.59 -18.62 27.82
C ASP A 93 7.77 -17.39 28.73
N GLN A 94 7.92 -16.21 28.12
CA GLN A 94 8.12 -14.93 28.81
C GLN A 94 6.79 -14.21 29.06
N ALA A 95 6.76 -13.36 30.09
CA ALA A 95 5.56 -12.60 30.47
C ALA A 95 5.04 -11.64 29.38
N GLN A 96 5.90 -11.24 28.42
CA GLN A 96 5.52 -10.33 27.33
C GLN A 96 6.11 -10.80 26.00
N CYS A 97 5.30 -11.54 25.23
CA CYS A 97 5.70 -12.12 23.95
C CYS A 97 5.50 -11.16 22.76
N LEU A 98 4.45 -10.35 22.81
CA LEU A 98 4.16 -9.32 21.81
C LEU A 98 4.59 -7.95 22.31
N THR A 99 5.48 -7.30 21.57
CA THR A 99 5.88 -5.91 21.80
C THR A 99 5.37 -5.05 20.65
N LEU A 100 4.58 -4.02 20.96
CA LEU A 100 4.08 -3.06 19.99
C LEU A 100 4.88 -1.76 20.10
N SER A 101 5.35 -1.24 18.97
CA SER A 101 6.03 0.05 18.91
C SER A 101 5.78 0.74 17.57
N ASN A 102 6.07 2.05 17.52
CA ASN A 102 6.05 2.81 16.27
C ASN A 102 7.11 2.35 15.27
N GLU A 103 8.18 1.70 15.75
CA GLU A 103 9.27 1.15 14.94
C GLU A 103 9.02 -0.29 14.50
N GLY A 104 7.84 -0.85 14.79
CA GLY A 104 7.44 -2.20 14.43
C GLY A 104 6.87 -2.98 15.62
N ALA A 105 5.90 -3.84 15.33
CA ALA A 105 5.43 -4.86 16.26
C ALA A 105 6.28 -6.14 16.09
N ARG A 106 6.66 -6.77 17.20
CA ARG A 106 7.49 -7.98 17.23
C ARG A 106 6.85 -9.01 18.15
N LEU A 107 6.66 -10.23 17.63
CA LEU A 107 6.25 -11.38 18.41
C LEU A 107 7.45 -12.30 18.60
N ARG A 108 7.80 -12.55 19.85
CA ARG A 108 8.78 -13.59 20.21
C ARG A 108 8.06 -14.91 20.36
N THR A 109 8.61 -15.94 19.73
CA THR A 109 8.17 -17.34 19.84
C THR A 109 9.30 -18.17 20.43
N ALA A 110 9.07 -19.45 20.71
CA ALA A 110 10.14 -20.33 21.22
C ALA A 110 11.30 -20.48 20.23
N GLN A 111 11.01 -20.41 18.92
CA GLN A 111 12.00 -20.63 17.87
C GLN A 111 12.65 -19.35 17.37
N LYS A 112 11.88 -18.25 17.22
CA LYS A 112 12.39 -17.01 16.61
C LYS A 112 11.54 -15.79 16.93
N GLU A 113 12.07 -14.62 16.59
CA GLU A 113 11.31 -13.37 16.58
C GLU A 113 10.72 -13.11 15.18
N VAL A 114 9.45 -12.70 15.16
CA VAL A 114 8.68 -12.43 13.95
C VAL A 114 8.24 -10.97 13.95
N CYS A 115 8.37 -10.30 12.81
CA CYS A 115 7.73 -9.00 12.61
C CYS A 115 6.22 -9.21 12.57
N PHE A 116 5.53 -8.79 13.63
CA PHE A 116 4.11 -9.07 13.80
C PHE A 116 3.29 -8.08 12.95
N PRO A 117 2.33 -8.55 12.12
CA PRO A 117 1.47 -7.66 11.36
C PRO A 117 0.60 -6.79 12.27
N TYR A 118 0.33 -5.56 11.86
CA TYR A 118 -0.52 -4.59 12.56
C TYR A 118 -0.87 -3.40 11.65
N THR A 119 -1.70 -2.48 12.14
CA THR A 119 -2.27 -1.37 11.34
C THR A 119 -1.33 -0.16 11.16
N HIS A 120 -0.01 -0.36 11.28
CA HIS A 120 0.97 0.71 11.06
C HIS A 120 2.13 0.28 10.15
N CYS A 121 2.81 1.30 9.61
CA CYS A 121 3.89 1.12 8.64
C CYS A 121 5.21 0.64 9.24
N GLY A 122 5.38 0.72 10.56
CA GLY A 122 6.60 0.27 11.25
C GLY A 122 6.92 -1.21 11.03
N PHE A 123 5.95 -2.02 10.58
CA PHE A 123 6.17 -3.40 10.13
C PHE A 123 7.30 -3.48 9.10
N TYR A 124 7.32 -2.57 8.13
CA TYR A 124 8.34 -2.59 7.08
C TYR A 124 9.73 -2.19 7.58
N LYS A 125 9.82 -1.43 8.67
CA LYS A 125 11.10 -1.17 9.35
C LYS A 125 11.61 -2.42 10.04
N CYS A 126 10.75 -3.14 10.76
CA CYS A 126 11.10 -4.44 11.34
C CYS A 126 11.60 -5.42 10.27
N MET A 127 10.91 -5.50 9.13
CA MET A 127 11.34 -6.36 8.03
C MET A 127 12.69 -5.94 7.44
N GLU A 128 12.93 -4.63 7.29
CA GLU A 128 14.22 -4.13 6.85
C GLU A 128 15.33 -4.43 7.87
N GLU A 129 15.08 -4.28 9.17
CA GLU A 129 16.05 -4.64 10.21
C GLU A 129 16.38 -6.14 10.20
N LYS A 130 15.37 -6.98 9.95
CA LYS A 130 15.50 -8.44 9.92
C LYS A 130 16.28 -8.93 8.70
N TYR A 131 15.96 -8.44 7.51
CA TYR A 131 16.54 -8.93 6.25
C TYR A 131 17.65 -8.05 5.67
N ARG A 132 17.76 -6.79 6.12
CA ARG A 132 18.78 -5.81 5.73
C ARG A 132 18.93 -5.70 4.21
N CYS A 133 17.81 -5.63 3.49
CA CYS A 133 17.81 -5.69 2.03
C CYS A 133 18.47 -4.48 1.38
N SER A 134 18.45 -3.31 2.03
CA SER A 134 19.14 -2.13 1.52
C SER A 134 20.65 -2.30 1.49
N ASP A 135 21.23 -3.12 2.36
CA ASP A 135 22.68 -3.38 2.41
C ASP A 135 23.18 -4.14 1.18
N VAL A 136 22.29 -4.87 0.51
CA VAL A 136 22.55 -5.63 -0.73
C VAL A 136 21.94 -4.97 -1.97
N GLY A 137 21.53 -3.70 -1.86
CA GLY A 137 21.01 -2.90 -2.97
C GLY A 137 19.56 -3.17 -3.35
N VAL A 138 18.82 -3.95 -2.56
CA VAL A 138 17.39 -4.24 -2.77
C VAL A 138 16.55 -3.36 -1.84
N HIS A 139 15.92 -2.33 -2.37
CA HIS A 139 15.31 -1.27 -1.55
C HIS A 139 13.79 -1.36 -1.41
N TYR A 140 13.21 -2.57 -1.50
CA TYR A 140 11.76 -2.76 -1.44
C TYR A 140 11.16 -2.17 -0.16
N PHE A 141 11.69 -2.50 1.02
CA PHE A 141 11.13 -2.01 2.29
C PHE A 141 11.33 -0.50 2.49
N THR A 142 12.51 0.02 2.15
CA THR A 142 12.90 1.41 2.45
C THR A 142 12.44 2.45 1.44
N LYS A 143 12.35 2.09 0.15
CA LYS A 143 11.99 3.03 -0.92
C LYS A 143 10.58 2.81 -1.50
N LEU A 144 9.99 1.64 -1.31
CA LEU A 144 8.65 1.34 -1.84
C LEU A 144 7.62 1.11 -0.72
N ALA A 145 7.77 0.05 0.07
CA ALA A 145 6.71 -0.41 0.98
C ALA A 145 6.44 0.58 2.13
N TYR A 146 7.48 0.99 2.87
CA TYR A 146 7.31 1.95 3.97
C TYR A 146 6.83 3.33 3.48
N PRO A 147 7.42 3.95 2.45
CA PRO A 147 6.94 5.24 1.94
C PRO A 147 5.50 5.20 1.41
N THR A 148 5.14 4.15 0.67
CA THR A 148 3.77 3.97 0.16
C THR A 148 2.76 3.84 1.30
N CYS A 149 3.06 3.00 2.30
CA CYS A 149 2.22 2.86 3.49
C CYS A 149 2.05 4.20 4.22
N SER A 150 3.15 4.93 4.43
CA SER A 150 3.15 6.22 5.12
C SER A 150 2.31 7.25 4.36
N ALA A 151 2.35 7.23 3.02
CA ALA A 151 1.54 8.09 2.17
C ALA A 151 0.04 7.78 2.32
N TYR A 152 -0.35 6.51 2.41
CA TYR A 152 -1.73 6.14 2.72
C TYR A 152 -2.17 6.65 4.08
N VAL A 153 -1.39 6.43 5.13
CA VAL A 153 -1.70 6.92 6.49
C VAL A 153 -1.85 8.45 6.50
N ALA A 154 -0.95 9.17 5.83
CA ALA A 154 -1.05 10.63 5.72
C ALA A 154 -2.32 11.07 4.94
N ASN A 155 -2.74 10.33 3.92
CA ASN A 155 -3.95 10.64 3.16
C ASN A 155 -5.24 10.28 3.90
N LEU A 156 -5.21 9.27 4.77
CA LEU A 156 -6.29 8.98 5.72
C LEU A 156 -6.49 10.15 6.69
N GLN A 157 -5.42 10.66 7.29
CA GLN A 157 -5.46 11.84 8.18
C GLN A 157 -5.97 13.11 7.49
N LYS A 158 -5.79 13.20 6.16
CA LYS A 158 -6.28 14.30 5.32
C LYS A 158 -7.70 14.07 4.79
N ASN A 159 -8.42 13.04 5.28
CA ASN A 159 -9.78 12.70 4.88
C ASN A 159 -9.94 12.55 3.35
N LYS A 160 -8.93 11.98 2.67
CA LYS A 160 -8.97 11.79 1.22
C LYS A 160 -9.85 10.62 0.80
N PHE A 161 -10.06 9.66 1.68
CA PHE A 161 -10.81 8.44 1.40
C PHE A 161 -12.19 8.46 2.05
N THR A 162 -13.16 7.77 1.44
CA THR A 162 -14.45 7.47 2.09
C THR A 162 -14.25 6.42 3.19
N GLN A 163 -15.27 6.17 4.02
CA GLN A 163 -15.23 5.11 5.04
C GLN A 163 -14.87 3.74 4.45
N LYS A 164 -15.45 3.37 3.30
CA LYS A 164 -15.10 2.13 2.57
C LYS A 164 -13.64 2.12 2.14
N GLY A 165 -13.11 3.27 1.72
CA GLY A 165 -11.71 3.43 1.38
C GLY A 165 -10.78 3.26 2.59
N VAL A 166 -11.15 3.84 3.75
CA VAL A 166 -10.41 3.66 5.01
C VAL A 166 -10.35 2.18 5.41
N GLU A 167 -11.50 1.51 5.42
CA GLU A 167 -11.61 0.08 5.71
C GLU A 167 -10.74 -0.75 4.77
N TRP A 168 -10.83 -0.50 3.46
CA TRP A 168 -10.03 -1.21 2.46
C TRP A 168 -8.53 -0.99 2.67
N ILE A 169 -8.07 0.24 2.96
CA ILE A 169 -6.65 0.54 3.17
C ILE A 169 -6.08 -0.26 4.34
N TYR A 170 -6.75 -0.29 5.50
CA TYR A 170 -6.25 -1.03 6.66
C TYR A 170 -6.30 -2.54 6.46
N ASN A 171 -7.36 -3.07 5.84
CA ASN A 171 -7.45 -4.50 5.52
C ASN A 171 -6.34 -4.92 4.55
N VAL A 172 -6.09 -4.13 3.51
CA VAL A 172 -4.99 -4.37 2.56
C VAL A 172 -3.64 -4.31 3.28
N MET A 173 -3.43 -3.31 4.14
CA MET A 173 -2.18 -3.19 4.90
C MET A 173 -1.90 -4.46 5.69
N VAL A 174 -2.87 -4.94 6.47
CA VAL A 174 -2.72 -6.16 7.26
C VAL A 174 -2.55 -7.39 6.37
N CYS A 175 -3.30 -7.50 5.26
CA CYS A 175 -3.17 -8.61 4.30
C CYS A 175 -1.75 -8.72 3.74
N LEU A 176 -1.18 -7.60 3.29
CA LEU A 176 0.17 -7.55 2.73
C LEU A 176 1.24 -7.96 3.76
N GLN A 177 1.09 -7.50 4.99
CA GLN A 177 2.00 -7.84 6.09
C GLN A 177 1.88 -9.31 6.49
N LYS A 178 0.66 -9.85 6.62
CA LYS A 178 0.42 -11.28 6.88
C LYS A 178 1.03 -12.16 5.79
N GLY A 179 0.93 -11.76 4.51
CA GLY A 179 1.54 -12.49 3.40
C GLY A 179 3.06 -12.64 3.54
N LEU A 180 3.74 -11.56 3.92
CA LEU A 180 5.19 -11.59 4.18
C LEU A 180 5.58 -12.51 5.34
N VAL A 181 4.81 -12.48 6.43
CA VAL A 181 5.03 -13.37 7.58
C VAL A 181 4.75 -14.82 7.20
N GLN A 182 3.66 -15.08 6.46
CA GLN A 182 3.34 -16.42 5.98
C GLN A 182 4.48 -16.96 5.12
N GLU A 183 4.96 -16.17 4.16
CA GLU A 183 5.98 -16.60 3.21
C GLU A 183 7.34 -16.84 3.88
N CYS A 184 7.81 -15.86 4.64
CA CYS A 184 9.15 -15.93 5.20
C CYS A 184 9.22 -16.73 6.50
N ASP A 185 8.23 -16.56 7.37
CA ASP A 185 8.31 -17.08 8.73
C ASP A 185 7.59 -18.41 8.93
N LEU A 186 6.42 -18.60 8.32
CA LEU A 186 5.67 -19.86 8.43
C LEU A 186 6.09 -20.88 7.37
N ASN A 187 6.24 -20.46 6.12
CA ASN A 187 6.63 -21.34 5.02
C ASN A 187 8.16 -21.52 4.92
N ASN A 188 8.95 -20.68 5.62
CA ASN A 188 10.42 -20.66 5.58
C ASN A 188 11.01 -20.47 4.16
N ASN A 189 10.30 -19.82 3.25
CA ASN A 189 10.76 -19.64 1.86
C ASN A 189 11.81 -18.52 1.71
N CYS A 190 12.05 -17.73 2.75
CA CYS A 190 13.06 -16.66 2.76
C CYS A 190 14.44 -17.15 3.25
N GLN A 191 14.76 -18.43 2.98
CA GLN A 191 16.06 -19.05 3.20
C GLN A 191 16.72 -19.29 1.84
N GLN A 192 17.53 -18.34 1.38
CA GLN A 192 18.23 -18.41 0.09
C GLN A 192 19.76 -18.45 0.31
N PRO A 193 20.55 -18.92 -0.68
CA PRO A 193 22.00 -19.07 -0.54
C PRO A 193 22.73 -17.77 -0.19
N SER A 194 22.22 -16.64 -0.67
CA SER A 194 22.71 -15.30 -0.36
C SER A 194 21.62 -14.36 0.11
N GLN A 195 22.01 -13.34 0.88
CA GLN A 195 21.10 -12.30 1.36
C GLN A 195 20.43 -11.54 0.21
N LYS A 196 21.15 -11.30 -0.90
CA LYS A 196 20.58 -10.66 -2.08
C LYS A 196 19.44 -11.50 -2.66
N GLU A 197 19.64 -12.82 -2.80
CA GLU A 197 18.59 -13.72 -3.28
C GLU A 197 17.38 -13.77 -2.34
N VAL A 198 17.58 -13.71 -1.01
CA VAL A 198 16.47 -13.58 -0.05
C VAL A 198 15.65 -12.32 -0.33
N CYS A 199 16.33 -11.19 -0.52
CA CYS A 199 15.67 -9.91 -0.74
C CYS A 199 15.01 -9.78 -2.11
N ASP A 200 15.64 -10.35 -3.16
CA ASP A 200 15.02 -10.48 -4.48
C ASP A 200 13.76 -11.35 -4.39
N HIS A 201 13.82 -12.51 -3.71
CA HIS A 201 12.66 -13.39 -3.48
C HIS A 201 11.51 -12.68 -2.77
N ILE A 202 11.81 -11.97 -1.67
CA ILE A 202 10.83 -11.17 -0.93
C ILE A 202 10.14 -10.17 -1.85
N THR A 203 10.92 -9.47 -2.68
CA THR A 203 10.39 -8.47 -3.62
C THR A 203 9.50 -9.15 -4.67
N ASP A 204 9.96 -10.25 -5.25
CA ASP A 204 9.21 -10.98 -6.28
C ASP A 204 7.89 -11.56 -5.76
N TYR A 205 7.96 -12.23 -4.61
CA TYR A 205 6.79 -12.78 -3.94
C TYR A 205 5.78 -11.68 -3.63
N THR A 206 6.21 -10.60 -2.98
CA THR A 206 5.30 -9.52 -2.57
C THR A 206 4.58 -8.93 -3.78
N LEU A 207 5.30 -8.56 -4.84
CA LEU A 207 4.69 -8.00 -6.04
C LEU A 207 3.68 -8.95 -6.69
N SER A 208 3.95 -10.26 -6.70
CA SER A 208 3.00 -11.25 -7.23
C SER A 208 1.77 -11.47 -6.35
N PHE A 209 1.90 -11.26 -5.03
CA PHE A 209 0.85 -11.46 -4.04
C PHE A 209 -0.05 -10.23 -3.88
N HIS A 210 0.48 -9.03 -4.12
CA HIS A 210 -0.24 -7.74 -3.97
C HIS A 210 -1.62 -7.74 -4.63
N PRO A 211 -1.81 -8.20 -5.89
CA PRO A 211 -3.11 -8.20 -6.54
C PRO A 211 -4.20 -8.90 -5.73
N SER A 212 -3.87 -10.03 -5.10
CA SER A 212 -4.83 -10.79 -4.28
C SER A 212 -5.32 -9.96 -3.10
N CYS A 213 -4.42 -9.29 -2.38
CA CYS A 213 -4.82 -8.42 -1.27
C CYS A 213 -5.68 -7.24 -1.75
N TYR A 214 -5.34 -6.58 -2.86
CA TYR A 214 -6.11 -5.44 -3.36
C TYR A 214 -7.53 -5.83 -3.78
N ILE A 215 -7.69 -7.03 -4.34
CA ILE A 215 -8.98 -7.54 -4.81
C ILE A 215 -9.83 -8.07 -3.66
N ASN A 216 -9.24 -8.81 -2.73
CA ASN A 216 -9.99 -9.62 -1.74
C ASN A 216 -10.11 -9.00 -0.35
N SER A 217 -9.38 -7.92 -0.04
CA SER A 217 -9.42 -7.29 1.29
C SER A 217 -10.61 -6.34 1.44
N GLY A 218 -11.33 -6.42 2.56
CA GLY A 218 -12.52 -5.60 2.82
C GLY A 218 -13.54 -5.71 1.68
N VAL A 219 -14.02 -4.58 1.18
CA VAL A 219 -14.94 -4.53 0.01
C VAL A 219 -14.26 -4.82 -1.34
N GLY A 220 -12.93 -4.88 -1.37
CA GLY A 220 -12.14 -5.02 -2.59
C GLY A 220 -12.07 -3.74 -3.44
N VAL A 221 -10.92 -3.50 -4.09
CA VAL A 221 -10.65 -2.25 -4.83
C VAL A 221 -11.63 -2.02 -5.98
N CYS A 222 -12.17 -3.10 -6.56
CA CYS A 222 -13.12 -3.02 -7.67
C CYS A 222 -14.46 -2.36 -7.27
N HIS A 223 -14.86 -2.52 -6.02
CA HIS A 223 -16.15 -2.04 -5.48
C HIS A 223 -16.02 -0.72 -4.70
N LEU A 224 -14.81 -0.15 -4.63
CA LEU A 224 -14.61 1.15 -4.01
C LEU A 224 -15.28 2.27 -4.82
N PRO A 225 -15.74 3.35 -4.17
CA PRO A 225 -16.11 4.57 -4.85
C PRO A 225 -14.99 5.06 -5.77
N LEU A 226 -15.35 5.63 -6.92
CA LEU A 226 -14.36 6.09 -7.91
C LEU A 226 -13.36 7.09 -7.32
N LYS A 227 -13.82 7.95 -6.40
CA LYS A 227 -12.98 8.83 -5.57
C LYS A 227 -11.79 8.10 -4.96
N ASP A 228 -12.06 6.99 -4.31
CA ASP A 228 -11.07 6.21 -3.58
C ASP A 228 -10.13 5.51 -4.55
N GLN A 229 -10.64 4.96 -5.66
CA GLN A 229 -9.81 4.37 -6.72
C GLN A 229 -8.80 5.39 -7.31
N ILE A 230 -9.26 6.62 -7.57
CA ILE A 230 -8.38 7.71 -8.04
C ILE A 230 -7.35 8.09 -6.96
N ASN A 231 -7.77 8.20 -5.70
CA ASN A 231 -6.87 8.55 -4.61
C ASN A 231 -5.86 7.45 -4.30
N ILE A 232 -6.20 6.18 -4.49
CA ILE A 232 -5.28 5.04 -4.46
C ILE A 232 -4.18 5.25 -5.51
N TRP A 233 -4.56 5.48 -6.77
CA TRP A 233 -3.59 5.68 -7.85
C TRP A 233 -2.68 6.88 -7.60
N LYS A 234 -3.24 8.02 -7.15
CA LYS A 234 -2.46 9.20 -6.78
C LYS A 234 -1.51 8.96 -5.60
N THR A 235 -1.86 8.06 -4.69
CA THR A 235 -1.03 7.74 -3.52
C THR A 235 0.14 6.84 -3.90
N VAL A 236 -0.11 5.78 -4.68
CA VAL A 236 0.90 4.78 -5.00
C VAL A 236 1.73 5.12 -6.24
N GLY A 237 1.14 5.79 -7.24
CA GLY A 237 1.74 6.05 -8.55
C GLY A 237 3.16 6.64 -8.51
N PRO A 238 3.49 7.61 -7.63
CA PRO A 238 4.83 8.17 -7.52
C PRO A 238 5.92 7.17 -7.09
N TYR A 239 5.54 6.04 -6.49
CA TYR A 239 6.47 5.02 -6.00
C TYR A 239 6.63 3.85 -6.98
N LEU A 240 5.71 3.67 -7.94
CA LEU A 240 5.69 2.51 -8.81
C LEU A 240 6.81 2.54 -9.86
N THR A 241 7.65 1.51 -9.85
CA THR A 241 8.53 1.12 -10.96
C THR A 241 7.71 0.54 -12.12
N ASP A 242 8.33 0.39 -13.30
CA ASP A 242 7.67 -0.22 -14.47
C ASP A 242 7.09 -1.60 -14.16
N ARG A 243 7.83 -2.42 -13.39
CA ARG A 243 7.37 -3.74 -12.97
C ARG A 243 6.16 -3.66 -12.04
N GLU A 244 6.19 -2.78 -11.05
CA GLU A 244 5.06 -2.62 -10.12
C GLU A 244 3.82 -2.05 -10.83
N ARG A 245 4.01 -1.17 -11.82
CA ARG A 245 2.92 -0.69 -12.67
C ARG A 245 2.23 -1.84 -13.39
N VAL A 246 2.98 -2.82 -13.91
CA VAL A 246 2.40 -4.02 -14.55
C VAL A 246 1.49 -4.77 -13.58
N GLU A 247 1.91 -5.00 -12.34
CA GLU A 247 1.08 -5.68 -11.33
C GLU A 247 -0.16 -4.85 -10.97
N ALA A 248 -0.03 -3.54 -10.83
CA ALA A 248 -1.16 -2.64 -10.60
C ALA A 248 -2.17 -2.70 -11.77
N PHE A 249 -1.70 -2.77 -13.02
CA PHE A 249 -2.59 -2.91 -14.19
C PHE A 249 -3.30 -4.26 -14.25
N LYS A 250 -2.73 -5.35 -13.73
CA LYS A 250 -3.46 -6.62 -13.61
C LYS A 250 -4.70 -6.47 -12.74
N VAL A 251 -4.61 -5.69 -11.66
CA VAL A 251 -5.75 -5.40 -10.77
C VAL A 251 -6.79 -4.55 -11.48
N VAL A 252 -6.37 -3.52 -12.21
CA VAL A 252 -7.28 -2.69 -13.02
C VAL A 252 -8.02 -3.56 -14.06
N ALA A 253 -7.29 -4.40 -14.80
CA ALA A 253 -7.86 -5.30 -15.80
C ALA A 253 -8.84 -6.31 -15.16
N TYR A 254 -8.51 -6.86 -13.98
CA TYR A 254 -9.40 -7.72 -13.22
C TYR A 254 -10.71 -7.01 -12.87
N CYS A 255 -10.63 -5.77 -12.36
CA CYS A 255 -11.82 -5.00 -12.00
C CYS A 255 -12.68 -4.61 -13.19
N LEU A 256 -12.10 -4.45 -14.39
CA LEU A 256 -12.87 -4.16 -15.60
C LEU A 256 -13.59 -5.40 -16.14
N LYS A 257 -13.00 -6.59 -15.98
CA LYS A 257 -13.59 -7.85 -16.45
C LYS A 257 -14.70 -8.38 -15.53
N ASN A 258 -14.59 -8.13 -14.23
CA ASN A 258 -15.48 -8.69 -13.21
C ASN A 258 -16.42 -7.64 -12.59
N LYS A 259 -16.73 -6.58 -13.34
CA LYS A 259 -17.74 -5.58 -12.98
C LYS A 259 -19.07 -5.86 -13.66
#